data_AF-A0A3B8IKV9-F1
#
_entry.id   AF-A0A3B8IKV9-F1
#
_cell.length_a   1.000
_cell.length_b   1.000
_cell.length_c   1.000
_cell.angle_alpha   90.00
_cell.angle_beta   90.00
_cell.angle_gamma   90.00
#
_symmetry.space_group_name_H-M   'P 1'
#
loop_
_entity.id
_entity.type
_entity.pdbx_description
1 polymer ?
#
loop_
_entity_poly.entity_id
_entity_poly.type
_entity_poly.pdbx_seq_one_letter_code
_entity_poly.pdbx_strand_id
1 'polypeptide(L)'
;MKHPFFILLTGLVLTTSCLREAEVALGDISGAYTVETGQNYTLFRPTMEPERTVGFMFYPGGLVASEGYFEMLTPIAEAGYPVVVVDMPLGLAAFSPRRGERVLERISNGPTTWA
;
A
#
# COMPACT_ATOMS: atom_id res chain seq x y z
N MET A 1 -14.61 -12.96 39.09
CA MET A 1 -13.58 -13.53 38.18
C MET A 1 -14.22 -14.37 37.07
N LYS A 2 -14.82 -13.77 36.02
CA LYS A 2 -15.43 -14.52 34.90
C LYS A 2 -15.39 -13.82 33.52
N HIS A 3 -14.58 -12.76 33.33
CA HIS A 3 -14.63 -11.94 32.10
C HIS A 3 -13.35 -11.81 31.24
N PRO A 4 -12.17 -12.43 31.51
CA PRO A 4 -10.99 -12.20 30.65
C PRO A 4 -11.07 -12.93 29.30
N PHE A 5 -11.85 -14.02 29.19
CA PHE A 5 -11.90 -14.84 27.97
C PHE A 5 -12.73 -14.20 26.84
N PHE A 6 -13.76 -13.41 27.19
CA PHE A 6 -14.64 -12.80 26.19
C PHE A 6 -13.96 -11.65 25.44
N ILE A 7 -13.12 -10.87 26.14
CA ILE A 7 -12.37 -9.75 25.54
C ILE A 7 -11.32 -10.27 24.55
N LEU A 8 -10.66 -11.39 24.86
CA LEU A 8 -9.65 -12.00 24.00
C LEU A 8 -10.25 -12.58 22.71
N LEU A 9 -11.44 -13.17 22.80
CA LEU A 9 -12.15 -13.72 21.64
C LEU A 9 -12.71 -12.62 20.73
N THR A 10 -13.27 -11.55 21.31
CA THR A 10 -13.78 -10.41 20.54
C THR A 10 -12.63 -9.65 19.86
N GLY A 11 -11.48 -9.51 20.52
CA GLY A 11 -10.27 -8.93 19.94
C GLY A 11 -9.72 -9.75 18.77
N LEU A 12 -9.68 -11.09 18.90
CA LEU A 12 -9.27 -11.98 17.81
C LEU A 12 -10.21 -11.86 16.60
N VAL A 13 -11.53 -11.79 16.82
CA VAL A 13 -12.53 -11.63 15.75
C VAL A 13 -12.37 -10.28 15.03
N LEU A 14 -12.16 -9.17 15.76
CA LEU A 14 -11.94 -7.84 15.16
C LEU A 14 -10.64 -7.76 14.35
N THR A 15 -9.58 -8.45 14.78
CA THR A 15 -8.34 -8.51 13.99
C THR A 15 -8.54 -9.31 12.70
N THR A 16 -9.30 -10.40 12.73
CA THR A 16 -9.54 -11.23 11.53
C THR A 16 -10.43 -10.57 10.49
N SER A 17 -11.43 -9.77 10.89
CA SER A 17 -12.23 -9.01 9.93
C SER A 17 -11.38 -7.97 9.21
N CYS A 18 -10.61 -7.18 9.96
CA CYS A 18 -9.73 -6.15 9.39
C CYS A 18 -8.68 -6.74 8.43
N LEU A 19 -8.17 -7.94 8.71
CA LEU A 19 -7.29 -8.69 7.80
C LEU A 19 -8.02 -9.20 6.55
N ARG A 20 -9.27 -9.65 6.70
CA ARG A 20 -10.09 -10.19 5.60
C ARG A 20 -10.58 -9.10 4.65
N GLU A 21 -10.95 -7.93 5.16
CA GLU A 21 -11.31 -6.78 4.31
C GLU A 21 -10.11 -6.30 3.48
N ALA A 22 -8.89 -6.28 4.04
CA ALA A 22 -7.67 -5.94 3.32
C ALA A 22 -7.34 -6.94 2.19
N GLU A 23 -7.57 -8.23 2.41
CA GLU A 23 -7.35 -9.28 1.40
C GLU A 23 -8.42 -9.21 0.28
N VAL A 24 -9.68 -8.92 0.62
CA VAL A 24 -10.77 -8.79 -0.37
C VAL A 24 -10.61 -7.54 -1.23
N ALA A 25 -10.09 -6.43 -0.69
CA ALA A 25 -9.78 -5.23 -1.48
C ALA A 25 -8.64 -5.46 -2.50
N LEU A 26 -7.72 -6.38 -2.22
CA LEU A 26 -6.70 -6.82 -3.17
C LEU A 26 -7.23 -7.85 -4.19
N GLY A 27 -8.36 -8.50 -3.89
CA GLY A 27 -8.94 -9.58 -4.70
C GLY A 27 -9.95 -9.13 -5.77
N ASP A 28 -10.52 -7.93 -5.66
CA ASP A 28 -11.47 -7.38 -6.64
C ASP A 28 -10.77 -6.37 -7.56
N ILE A 29 -9.89 -6.90 -8.41
CA ILE A 29 -9.09 -6.10 -9.33
C ILE A 29 -9.94 -5.84 -10.58
N SER A 30 -10.59 -4.67 -10.63
CA SER A 30 -10.97 -4.09 -11.92
C SER A 30 -9.69 -4.04 -12.77
N GLY A 31 -9.70 -4.59 -13.98
CA GLY A 31 -8.49 -4.83 -14.79
C GLY A 31 -7.70 -3.58 -15.23
N ALA A 32 -7.90 -2.43 -14.56
CA ALA A 32 -7.28 -1.14 -14.79
C ALA A 32 -5.85 -1.02 -14.22
N TYR A 33 -5.46 -1.83 -13.23
CA TYR A 33 -4.09 -1.86 -12.69
C TYR A 33 -3.71 -3.25 -12.15
N THR A 34 -2.41 -3.50 -12.00
CA THR A 34 -1.82 -4.65 -11.33
C THR A 34 -1.13 -4.21 -10.04
N VAL A 35 -1.03 -5.12 -9.06
CA VAL A 35 -0.35 -4.86 -7.79
C VAL A 35 0.93 -5.69 -7.72
N GLU A 36 2.02 -5.02 -7.40
CA GLU A 36 3.34 -5.64 -7.23
C GLU A 36 3.93 -5.28 -5.86
N THR A 37 4.25 -6.30 -5.08
CA THR A 37 4.90 -6.13 -3.77
C THR A 37 6.40 -6.30 -3.92
N GLY A 38 7.15 -5.27 -3.55
CA GLY A 38 8.60 -5.28 -3.55
C GLY A 38 9.20 -5.23 -2.15
N GLN A 39 10.50 -4.99 -2.06
CA GLN A 39 11.18 -4.88 -0.77
C GLN A 39 10.90 -3.51 -0.12
N ASN A 40 9.97 -3.51 0.84
CA ASN A 40 9.50 -2.33 1.57
C ASN A 40 8.67 -1.34 0.72
N TYR A 41 7.94 -1.85 -0.26
CA TYR A 41 6.95 -1.05 -0.99
C TYR A 41 5.90 -1.93 -1.65
N THR A 42 4.76 -1.33 -1.96
CA THR A 42 3.72 -1.86 -2.84
C THR A 42 3.51 -0.90 -4.00
N LEU A 43 3.49 -1.42 -5.22
CA LEU A 43 3.32 -0.65 -6.46
C LEU A 43 2.03 -1.05 -7.16
N PHE A 44 1.23 -0.05 -7.50
CA PHE A 44 0.03 -0.17 -8.30
C PHE A 44 0.41 0.29 -9.72
N ARG A 45 0.56 -0.65 -10.66
CA ARG A 45 0.91 -0.37 -12.05
C ARG A 45 -0.36 -0.34 -12.91
N PRO A 46 -0.71 0.79 -13.53
CA PRO A 46 -1.82 0.85 -14.47
C PRO A 46 -1.63 -0.10 -15.64
N THR A 47 -2.70 -0.70 -16.14
CA THR A 47 -2.68 -1.55 -17.35
C THR A 47 -2.91 -0.75 -18.63
N MET A 48 -3.27 0.53 -18.51
CA MET A 48 -3.51 1.42 -19.65
C MET A 48 -2.19 1.83 -20.31
N GLU A 49 -2.09 1.58 -21.61
CA GLU A 49 -0.94 1.96 -22.43
C GLU A 49 -1.23 3.21 -23.29
N PRO A 50 -0.28 4.16 -23.43
CA PRO A 50 1.02 4.21 -22.74
C PRO A 50 0.87 4.65 -21.27
N GLU A 51 1.70 4.11 -20.39
CA GLU A 51 1.79 4.57 -19.00
C GLU A 51 2.09 6.09 -18.93
N ARG A 52 1.54 6.76 -17.91
CA ARG A 52 1.86 8.17 -17.66
C ARG A 52 3.32 8.31 -17.23
N THR A 53 3.99 9.36 -17.69
CA THR A 53 5.38 9.67 -17.33
C THR A 53 5.55 10.25 -15.92
N VAL A 54 4.45 10.47 -15.20
CA VAL A 54 4.42 10.95 -13.81
C VAL A 54 3.82 9.87 -12.94
N GLY A 55 4.50 9.53 -11.85
CA GLY A 55 4.01 8.63 -10.80
C GLY A 55 3.72 9.37 -9.50
N PHE A 56 3.02 8.72 -8.59
CA PHE A 56 2.68 9.23 -7.27
C PHE A 56 3.34 8.37 -6.19
N MET A 57 4.13 8.98 -5.30
CA MET A 57 4.75 8.30 -4.17
C MET A 57 4.04 8.64 -2.87
N PHE A 58 3.52 7.62 -2.20
CA PHE A 58 2.81 7.76 -0.95
C PHE A 58 3.63 7.25 0.24
N TYR A 59 3.66 8.08 1.28
CA TYR A 59 4.27 7.76 2.57
C TYR A 59 3.16 7.59 3.63
N PRO A 60 2.97 6.36 4.16
CA PRO A 60 2.04 6.13 5.24
C PRO A 60 2.32 7.00 6.46
N GLY A 61 1.25 7.36 7.17
CA GLY A 61 1.35 8.03 8.47
C GLY A 61 2.11 7.17 9.50
N GLY A 62 2.67 7.84 10.50
CA GLY A 62 3.41 7.17 11.57
C GLY A 62 2.55 6.13 12.29
N LEU A 63 3.07 4.90 12.43
CA LEU A 63 2.40 3.75 13.06
C LEU A 63 1.12 3.27 12.35
N VAL A 64 0.84 3.76 11.14
CA VAL A 64 -0.29 3.30 10.32
C VAL A 64 0.20 2.24 9.34
N ALA A 65 -0.54 1.14 9.24
CA ALA A 65 -0.28 0.09 8.25
C ALA A 65 -0.48 0.64 6.82
N SER A 66 0.40 0.29 5.89
CA SER A 66 0.36 0.83 4.52
C SER A 66 -0.91 0.42 3.78
N GLU A 67 -1.42 -0.77 4.07
CA GLU A 67 -2.64 -1.35 3.52
C GLU A 67 -3.88 -0.50 3.82
N GLY A 68 -3.88 0.22 4.95
CA GLY A 68 -4.97 1.13 5.33
C GLY A 68 -5.17 2.29 4.35
N TYR A 69 -4.22 2.51 3.43
CA TYR A 69 -4.31 3.53 2.38
C TYR A 69 -4.61 2.96 1.00
N PHE A 70 -4.58 1.64 0.80
CA PHE A 70 -4.65 1.07 -0.54
C PHE A 70 -5.95 1.46 -1.26
N GLU A 71 -7.11 1.28 -0.62
CA GLU A 71 -8.41 1.67 -1.19
C GLU A 71 -8.49 3.15 -1.56
N MET A 72 -7.88 4.03 -0.76
CA MET A 72 -7.85 5.47 -1.05
C MET A 72 -6.95 5.81 -2.25
N LEU A 73 -5.96 4.97 -2.54
CA LEU A 73 -4.95 5.20 -3.56
C LEU A 73 -5.30 4.52 -4.90
N THR A 74 -6.16 3.49 -4.90
CA THR A 74 -6.58 2.81 -6.14
C THR A 74 -7.14 3.76 -7.21
N PRO A 75 -7.92 4.83 -6.91
CA PRO A 75 -8.47 5.69 -7.96
C PRO A 75 -7.38 6.44 -8.75
N ILE A 76 -6.21 6.66 -8.15
CA ILE A 76 -5.07 7.30 -8.82
C ILE A 76 -4.44 6.32 -9.84
N ALA A 77 -4.31 5.05 -9.46
CA ALA A 77 -3.85 3.99 -10.36
C ALA A 77 -4.83 3.74 -11.50
N GLU A 78 -6.13 3.71 -11.20
CA GLU A 78 -7.20 3.57 -12.20
C GLU A 78 -7.23 4.74 -13.19
N ALA A 79 -6.83 5.95 -12.77
CA ALA A 79 -6.67 7.11 -13.64
C ALA A 79 -5.43 7.03 -14.55
N GLY A 80 -4.60 5.99 -14.42
CA GLY A 80 -3.44 5.74 -15.26
C GLY A 80 -2.11 6.19 -14.67
N TYR A 81 -2.05 6.57 -13.39
CA TYR A 81 -0.81 6.99 -12.74
C TYR A 81 -0.21 5.86 -11.91
N PRO A 82 1.07 5.48 -12.12
CA PRO A 82 1.74 4.54 -11.24
C PRO A 82 1.76 5.06 -9.80
N VAL A 83 1.31 4.27 -8.84
CA VAL A 83 1.30 4.63 -7.42
C VAL A 83 2.22 3.71 -6.64
N VAL A 84 3.19 4.27 -5.92
CA VAL A 84 4.04 3.50 -5.02
C VAL A 84 3.76 3.88 -3.56
N VAL A 85 3.49 2.89 -2.73
CA VAL A 85 3.35 3.03 -1.27
C VAL A 85 4.62 2.53 -0.61
N VAL A 86 5.30 3.37 0.16
CA VAL A 86 6.59 3.03 0.78
C VAL A 86 6.38 2.50 2.20
N ASP A 87 6.79 1.26 2.47
CA ASP A 87 6.73 0.70 3.82
C ASP A 87 7.88 1.23 4.66
N MET A 88 7.56 1.79 5.83
CA MET A 88 8.55 2.34 6.74
C MET A 88 8.96 1.34 7.83
N PRO A 89 10.23 1.35 8.27
CA PRO A 89 10.66 0.50 9.37
C PRO A 89 9.91 0.95 10.64
N LEU A 90 9.29 -0.01 11.34
CA LEU A 90 8.43 0.26 12.50
C LEU A 90 7.26 1.21 12.20
N GLY A 91 6.88 1.36 10.92
CA GLY A 91 5.86 2.32 10.49
C GLY A 91 6.26 3.79 10.68
N LEU A 92 7.56 4.12 10.76
CA LEU A 92 8.02 5.47 11.10
C LEU A 92 9.10 5.97 10.13
N ALA A 93 8.82 7.08 9.44
CA ALA A 93 9.72 7.66 8.43
C ALA A 93 11.08 8.09 9.00
N ALA A 94 11.14 8.46 10.28
CA ALA A 94 12.37 8.88 10.97
C ALA A 94 13.48 7.81 10.95
N PHE A 95 13.11 6.53 10.90
CA PHE A 95 14.09 5.42 10.87
C PHE A 95 14.63 5.13 9.47
N SER A 96 14.09 5.74 8.42
CA SER A 96 14.60 5.57 7.06
C SER A 96 14.32 6.79 6.16
N PRO A 97 14.97 7.93 6.42
CA PRO A 97 14.65 9.20 5.76
C PRO A 97 14.80 9.18 4.23
N ARG A 98 15.70 8.35 3.68
CA ARG A 98 15.90 8.19 2.22
C ARG A 98 15.26 6.92 1.64
N ARG A 99 14.20 6.39 2.26
CA ARG A 99 13.61 5.13 1.76
C ARG A 99 12.99 5.28 0.37
N GLY A 100 12.32 6.40 0.11
CA GLY A 100 11.66 6.64 -1.17
C GLY A 100 12.64 6.57 -2.34
N GLU A 101 13.76 7.30 -2.25
CA GLU A 101 14.84 7.24 -3.25
C GLU A 101 15.28 5.80 -3.55
N ARG A 102 15.53 4.99 -2.50
CA ARG A 102 15.93 3.58 -2.66
C ARG A 102 14.82 2.68 -3.21
N VAL A 103 13.56 3.05 -3.04
CA VAL A 103 12.43 2.36 -3.68
C VAL A 103 12.40 2.70 -5.16
N LEU A 104 12.59 3.98 -5.53
CA LEU A 104 12.64 4.40 -6.93
C LEU A 104 13.76 3.70 -7.71
N GLU A 105 14.94 3.54 -7.10
CA GLU A 105 16.06 2.79 -7.70
C GLU A 105 15.72 1.33 -8.03
N ARG A 106 14.71 0.75 -7.38
CA ARG A 106 14.28 -0.65 -7.56
C ARG A 106 13.16 -0.80 -8.59
N ILE A 107 12.42 0.27 -8.86
CA ILE A 107 11.33 0.25 -9.84
C ILE A 107 11.95 0.36 -11.23
N SER A 108 12.07 -0.78 -11.92
CA SER A 108 12.46 -0.80 -13.34
C SER A 108 11.32 -0.28 -14.21
N ASN A 109 11.68 0.42 -15.29
CA ASN A 109 10.75 0.98 -16.28
C ASN A 109 9.62 1.85 -15.69
N GLY A 110 9.90 2.54 -14.57
CA GLY A 110 8.94 3.43 -13.93
C GLY A 110 8.80 4.80 -14.62
N PRO A 111 7.86 5.64 -14.14
CA PRO A 111 7.68 7.00 -14.64
C PRO A 111 8.95 7.84 -14.47
N THR A 112 9.13 8.82 -15.35
CA THR A 112 10.32 9.69 -15.37
C THR A 112 10.32 10.72 -14.24
N THR A 113 9.17 10.97 -13.63
CA THR A 113 9.00 11.98 -12.59
C THR A 113 8.03 11.47 -11.52
N TRP A 114 8.24 11.90 -10.28
CA TRP A 114 7.42 11.49 -9.14
C TRP A 114 6.89 12.73 -8.42
N ALA A 115 5.59 12.69 -8.10
CA ALA A 115 4.90 13.64 -7.23
C ALA A 115 4.83 13.13 -5.80
#